data_AF-A0A813PEW8-F1
#
_entry.id   AF-A0A813PEW8-F1
#
_cell.length_a   1.000
_cell.length_b   1.000
_cell.length_c   1.000
_cell.angle_alpha   90.00
_cell.angle_beta   90.00
_cell.angle_gamma   90.00
#
_symmetry.space_group_name_H-M   'P 1'
#
loop_
_entity.id
_entity.type
_entity.pdbx_description
1 polymer ?
#
loop_
_entity_poly.entity_id
_entity_poly.type
_entity_poly.pdbx_seq_one_letter_code
_entity_poly.pdbx_strand_id
1 'polypeptide(L)'
;MLLTEELLEAKVQAAVSLLHQTTSSIRTQPITIVHKVTQANQLVTGLSRNYIAVTENFGLTQQPNMRVDIGYMNVSLYSGQFGNKYILNNSTLVCSCQNDENIVMFIQLLLQSFYKIVCNKWNTGNIFDSRSLDPLVIRREILSTRLYIVLIISLIILTTYTSLSNLIENKTVISPSQSIYENLQQKYANSLQCSCTKISIPYGSFVKIVPLFHQVCSSDFISQQWINSIFQTNSTFIWPIDVRTSLSAMWQLIRTFCQSSINITTDAMNQFDNSLLINTMLLTEELLEAKVQAALYLFLMEVLLK
;
A
#
# COMPACT_ATOMS: atom_id res chain seq x y z
N MET A 1 -8.80 -9.27 -10.60
CA MET A 1 -8.67 -10.74 -10.57
C MET A 1 -9.62 -11.24 -9.50
N LEU A 2 -10.80 -11.72 -9.89
CA LEU A 2 -11.75 -12.31 -8.95
C LEU A 2 -11.16 -13.66 -8.50
N LEU A 3 -11.00 -13.87 -7.18
CA LEU A 3 -10.70 -15.20 -6.67
C LEU A 3 -11.87 -16.12 -7.03
N THR A 4 -11.58 -17.34 -7.48
CA THR A 4 -12.59 -18.40 -7.63
C THR A 4 -13.17 -18.74 -6.26
N GLU A 5 -14.46 -19.05 -6.21
CA GLU A 5 -15.22 -19.34 -4.97
C GLU A 5 -14.54 -20.44 -4.13
N GLU A 6 -14.01 -21.48 -4.78
CA GLU A 6 -13.23 -22.55 -4.14
C GLU A 6 -11.94 -22.06 -3.46
N LEU A 7 -11.24 -21.08 -4.05
CA LEU A 7 -10.01 -20.52 -3.48
C LEU A 7 -10.31 -19.61 -2.29
N LEU A 8 -11.46 -18.95 -2.30
CA LEU A 8 -11.94 -18.14 -1.17
C LEU A 8 -12.33 -19.05 0.00
N GLU A 9 -13.08 -20.12 -0.27
CA GLU A 9 -13.52 -21.08 0.74
C GLU A 9 -12.33 -21.78 1.40
N ALA A 10 -11.36 -22.26 0.61
CA ALA A 10 -10.13 -22.88 1.12
C ALA A 10 -9.31 -21.92 2.02
N LYS A 11 -9.25 -20.63 1.67
CA LYS A 11 -8.49 -19.63 2.45
C LYS A 11 -9.22 -19.18 3.72
N VAL A 12 -10.56 -19.08 3.69
CA VAL A 12 -11.37 -18.81 4.88
C VAL A 12 -11.25 -19.98 5.85
N GLN A 13 -11.30 -21.21 5.37
CA GLN A 13 -11.16 -22.41 6.19
C GLN A 13 -9.77 -22.51 6.82
N ALA A 14 -8.71 -22.12 6.10
CA ALA A 14 -7.37 -22.00 6.65
C ALA A 14 -7.28 -20.94 7.78
N ALA A 15 -7.87 -19.76 7.59
CA ALA A 15 -7.90 -18.70 8.61
C ALA A 15 -8.66 -19.12 9.89
N VAL A 16 -9.78 -19.82 9.72
CA VAL A 16 -10.59 -20.37 10.82
C VAL A 16 -9.82 -21.46 11.58
N SER A 17 -9.07 -22.32 10.87
CA SER A 17 -8.26 -23.34 11.52
C SER A 17 -7.15 -22.75 12.39
N LEU A 18 -6.52 -21.64 11.95
CA LEU A 18 -5.52 -20.90 12.71
C LEU A 18 -6.13 -20.24 13.98
N LEU A 19 -7.36 -19.73 13.88
CA LEU A 19 -8.09 -19.18 15.03
C LEU A 19 -8.44 -20.27 16.04
N HIS A 20 -8.91 -21.45 15.59
CA HIS A 20 -9.20 -22.58 16.47
C HIS A 20 -7.96 -23.10 17.20
N GLN A 21 -6.83 -23.20 16.49
CA GLN A 21 -5.54 -23.59 17.07
C GLN A 21 -5.04 -22.57 18.11
N THR A 22 -5.46 -21.31 18.00
CA THR A 22 -5.14 -20.27 18.97
C THR A 22 -6.03 -20.35 20.22
N THR A 23 -7.31 -20.72 20.07
CA THR A 23 -8.23 -20.92 21.20
C THR A 23 -7.94 -22.16 22.05
N SER A 24 -7.30 -23.20 21.51
CA SER A 24 -6.90 -24.38 22.29
C SER A 24 -5.59 -24.21 23.07
N SER A 25 -4.86 -23.11 22.85
CA SER A 25 -3.55 -22.80 23.46
C SER A 25 -3.64 -21.68 24.52
N ILE A 26 -4.80 -21.50 25.16
CA ILE A 26 -5.03 -20.41 26.12
C ILE A 26 -4.43 -20.79 27.49
N ARG A 27 -3.12 -20.56 27.60
CA ARG A 27 -2.44 -20.29 28.88
C ARG A 27 -1.42 -19.16 28.77
N THR A 28 -1.51 -18.34 27.72
CA THR A 28 -0.54 -17.26 27.46
C THR A 28 -1.20 -15.88 27.40
N GLN A 29 -0.40 -14.90 27.79
CA GLN A 29 -0.76 -13.54 28.19
C GLN A 29 -1.58 -12.74 27.16
N PRO A 30 -2.36 -11.73 27.61
CA PRO A 30 -3.28 -10.93 26.78
C PRO A 30 -2.62 -10.25 25.56
N ILE A 31 -1.31 -9.96 25.62
CA ILE A 31 -0.56 -9.33 24.52
C ILE A 31 -0.46 -10.27 23.30
N THR A 32 -0.38 -11.59 23.51
CA THR A 32 -0.28 -12.59 22.44
C THR A 32 -1.60 -12.77 21.70
N ILE A 33 -2.73 -12.58 22.40
CA ILE A 33 -4.08 -12.66 21.82
C ILE A 33 -4.32 -11.49 20.88
N VAL A 34 -3.98 -10.27 21.31
CA VAL A 34 -4.11 -9.07 20.47
C VAL A 34 -3.27 -9.24 19.21
N HIS A 35 -2.01 -9.68 19.33
CA HIS A 35 -1.13 -9.82 18.16
C HIS A 35 -1.64 -10.84 17.13
N LYS A 36 -2.22 -11.97 17.59
CA LYS A 36 -2.77 -13.00 16.71
C LYS A 36 -4.11 -12.60 16.09
N VAL A 37 -4.95 -11.84 16.82
CA VAL A 37 -6.17 -11.23 16.27
C VAL A 37 -5.80 -10.18 15.22
N THR A 38 -4.73 -9.39 15.43
CA THR A 38 -4.21 -8.46 14.42
C THR A 38 -3.70 -9.21 13.18
N GLN A 39 -3.01 -10.34 13.35
CA GLN A 39 -2.60 -11.19 12.21
C GLN A 39 -3.79 -11.77 11.45
N ALA A 40 -4.83 -12.23 12.15
CA ALA A 40 -6.06 -12.71 11.50
C ALA A 40 -6.76 -11.58 10.74
N ASN A 41 -6.81 -10.36 11.32
CA ASN A 41 -7.38 -9.20 10.66
C ASN A 41 -6.55 -8.78 9.43
N GLN A 42 -5.22 -8.81 9.53
CA GLN A 42 -4.31 -8.55 8.42
C GLN A 42 -4.48 -9.57 7.29
N LEU A 43 -4.65 -10.85 7.63
CA LEU A 43 -4.93 -11.91 6.67
C LEU A 43 -6.27 -11.67 5.96
N VAL A 44 -7.32 -11.28 6.69
CA VAL A 44 -8.65 -10.97 6.13
C VAL A 44 -8.62 -9.72 5.26
N THR A 45 -7.93 -8.66 5.66
CA THR A 45 -7.76 -7.46 4.82
C THR A 45 -6.85 -7.73 3.61
N GLY A 46 -5.97 -8.73 3.69
CA GLY A 46 -5.12 -9.17 2.59
C GLY A 46 -5.86 -10.02 1.54
N LEU A 47 -7.05 -10.54 1.84
CA LEU A 47 -7.82 -11.40 0.93
C LEU A 47 -8.49 -10.63 -0.22
N SER A 48 -8.67 -9.31 -0.12
CA SER A 48 -9.06 -8.40 -1.21
C SER A 48 -9.37 -7.01 -0.63
N ARG A 49 -9.11 -5.93 -1.39
CA ARG A 49 -9.39 -4.52 -1.00
C ARG A 49 -10.89 -4.19 -0.75
N ASN A 50 -11.79 -5.18 -0.86
CA ASN A 50 -13.24 -4.98 -0.80
C ASN A 50 -13.92 -5.60 0.44
N TYR A 51 -13.18 -6.08 1.44
CA TYR A 51 -13.76 -6.67 2.64
C TYR A 51 -13.39 -5.88 3.89
N ILE A 52 -14.40 -5.61 4.74
CA ILE A 52 -14.23 -5.00 6.06
C ILE A 52 -14.71 -6.02 7.09
N ALA A 53 -13.81 -6.47 7.96
CA ALA A 53 -14.18 -7.26 9.13
C ALA A 53 -14.57 -6.31 10.26
N VAL A 54 -15.80 -6.43 10.78
CA VAL A 54 -16.26 -5.64 11.92
C VAL A 54 -16.57 -6.60 13.07
N THR A 55 -15.81 -6.51 14.15
CA THR A 55 -16.12 -7.22 15.38
C THR A 55 -17.07 -6.35 16.21
N GLU A 56 -18.32 -6.78 16.39
CA GLU A 56 -19.35 -5.92 17.00
C GLU A 56 -19.23 -5.79 18.53
N ASN A 57 -18.28 -6.46 19.20
CA ASN A 57 -18.06 -6.27 20.65
C ASN A 57 -16.60 -6.48 21.08
N PHE A 58 -15.90 -5.38 21.37
CA PHE A 58 -14.73 -5.38 22.26
C PHE A 58 -15.06 -4.54 23.49
N GLY A 59 -15.87 -5.11 24.39
CA GLY A 59 -16.13 -4.54 25.72
C GLY A 59 -15.49 -5.40 26.78
N LEU A 60 -14.33 -4.99 27.31
CA LEU A 60 -13.83 -5.54 28.57
C LEU A 60 -14.71 -4.95 29.70
N THR A 61 -15.80 -5.62 30.05
CA THR A 61 -16.53 -5.28 31.28
C THR A 61 -15.81 -5.95 32.44
N GLN A 62 -15.04 -5.16 33.19
CA GLN A 62 -14.54 -5.59 34.49
C GLN A 62 -15.69 -5.58 35.51
N GLN A 63 -16.14 -6.74 35.94
CA GLN A 63 -16.78 -6.89 37.25
C GLN A 63 -15.78 -7.57 38.20
N PRO A 64 -15.63 -7.08 39.44
CA PRO A 64 -14.66 -7.62 40.38
C PRO A 64 -15.19 -8.94 40.95
N ASN A 65 -14.40 -10.00 40.80
CA ASN A 65 -14.55 -11.33 41.42
C ASN A 65 -15.44 -12.37 40.73
N MET A 66 -15.31 -12.53 39.41
CA MET A 66 -15.72 -13.77 38.74
C MET A 66 -14.72 -14.16 37.64
N ARG A 67 -14.58 -15.46 37.36
CA ARG A 67 -13.78 -15.98 36.23
C ARG A 67 -14.06 -15.14 34.98
N VAL A 68 -13.00 -14.83 34.22
CA VAL A 68 -13.13 -14.22 32.89
C VAL A 68 -13.74 -15.27 31.95
N ASP A 69 -15.07 -15.34 31.94
CA ASP A 69 -15.80 -15.96 30.83
C ASP A 69 -15.71 -15.00 29.65
N ILE A 70 -14.95 -15.40 28.64
CA ILE A 70 -14.89 -14.69 27.37
C ILE A 70 -16.25 -14.95 26.69
N GLY A 71 -17.17 -14.00 26.86
CA GLY A 71 -18.44 -13.97 26.15
C GLY A 71 -18.21 -14.11 24.65
N TYR A 72 -18.98 -15.02 24.07
CA TYR A 72 -18.90 -15.49 22.69
C TYR A 72 -18.73 -14.37 21.66
N MET A 73 -17.68 -14.45 20.84
CA MET A 73 -17.39 -13.50 19.78
C MET A 73 -18.22 -13.82 18.53
N ASN A 74 -19.23 -13.00 18.25
CA ASN A 74 -19.86 -12.97 16.93
C ASN A 74 -19.00 -12.08 16.02
N VAL A 75 -18.26 -12.69 15.10
CA VAL A 75 -17.50 -11.96 14.07
C VAL A 75 -18.43 -11.76 12.88
N SER A 76 -18.68 -10.49 12.53
CA SER A 76 -19.47 -10.11 11.36
C SER A 76 -18.53 -9.68 10.24
N LEU A 77 -18.57 -10.38 9.10
CA LEU A 77 -17.81 -10.01 7.91
C LEU A 77 -18.73 -9.28 6.92
N TYR A 78 -18.27 -8.15 6.38
CA TYR A 78 -19.00 -7.38 5.37
C TYR A 78 -18.23 -7.38 4.04
N SER A 79 -18.91 -7.79 2.97
CA SER A 79 -18.42 -7.67 1.59
C SER A 79 -18.92 -6.37 0.97
N GLY A 80 -17.99 -5.47 0.62
CA GLY A 80 -18.26 -4.13 0.13
C GLY A 80 -18.95 -4.03 -1.23
N GLN A 81 -19.29 -5.15 -1.88
CA GLN A 81 -20.06 -5.14 -3.13
C GLN A 81 -21.48 -5.71 -3.02
N PHE A 82 -21.86 -6.36 -1.91
CA PHE A 82 -23.17 -7.02 -1.83
C PHE A 82 -23.93 -6.86 -0.50
N GLY A 83 -23.42 -6.13 0.49
CA GLY A 83 -24.20 -5.87 1.73
C GLY A 83 -24.54 -7.11 2.56
N ASN A 84 -23.95 -8.27 2.25
CA ASN A 84 -24.22 -9.51 2.95
C ASN A 84 -23.51 -9.54 4.31
N LYS A 85 -24.27 -9.79 5.39
CA LYS A 85 -23.76 -10.00 6.75
C LYS A 85 -23.55 -11.49 6.99
N TYR A 86 -22.32 -11.90 7.28
CA TYR A 86 -22.00 -13.29 7.65
C TYR A 86 -21.88 -13.39 9.17
N ILE A 87 -22.70 -14.26 9.80
CA ILE A 87 -22.68 -14.53 11.25
C ILE A 87 -22.17 -15.96 11.46
N LEU A 88 -21.13 -16.12 12.29
CA LEU A 88 -20.54 -17.41 12.62
C LEU A 88 -21.07 -17.90 13.98
N ASN A 89 -21.85 -18.99 14.00
CA ASN A 89 -22.30 -19.67 15.23
C ASN A 89 -21.66 -21.06 15.37
N ASN A 90 -21.14 -21.38 16.55
CA ASN A 90 -20.17 -22.46 16.76
C ASN A 90 -20.78 -23.84 17.12
N SER A 91 -21.93 -24.23 16.58
CA SER A 91 -22.46 -25.59 16.83
C SER A 91 -22.95 -26.33 15.59
N THR A 92 -23.05 -25.67 14.45
CA THR A 92 -23.15 -26.25 13.11
C THR A 92 -22.76 -25.14 12.15
N LEU A 93 -21.85 -25.42 11.20
CA LEU A 93 -21.53 -24.49 10.11
C LEU A 93 -22.77 -24.38 9.19
N VAL A 94 -23.75 -23.60 9.63
CA VAL A 94 -24.88 -23.18 8.82
C VAL A 94 -24.63 -21.71 8.50
N CYS A 95 -24.10 -21.45 7.31
CA CYS A 95 -24.10 -20.12 6.73
C CYS A 95 -25.56 -19.73 6.46
N SER A 96 -26.22 -19.08 7.42
CA SER A 96 -27.55 -18.52 7.19
C SER A 96 -27.39 -17.12 6.61
N CYS A 97 -27.59 -16.98 5.30
CA CYS A 97 -27.79 -15.68 4.67
C CYS A 97 -29.06 -15.08 5.25
N GLN A 98 -28.94 -14.15 6.21
CA GLN A 98 -30.07 -13.33 6.59
C GLN A 98 -30.16 -12.21 5.56
N ASN A 99 -30.70 -12.56 4.39
CA ASN A 99 -31.24 -11.55 3.49
C ASN A 99 -32.29 -10.75 4.28
N ASP A 100 -32.43 -9.46 3.98
CA ASP A 100 -33.72 -8.79 4.20
C ASP A 100 -34.75 -9.52 3.32
N GLU A 101 -35.24 -10.66 3.81
CA GLU A 101 -36.07 -11.59 3.07
C GLU A 101 -37.33 -10.88 2.58
N ASN A 102 -37.79 -9.84 3.28
CA ASN A 102 -38.98 -9.08 2.88
C ASN A 102 -38.80 -8.31 1.56
N ILE A 103 -37.64 -7.73 1.25
CA ILE A 103 -37.47 -6.95 0.01
C ILE A 103 -37.13 -7.87 -1.15
N VAL A 104 -36.24 -8.86 -0.94
CA VAL A 104 -35.85 -9.81 -1.99
C VAL A 104 -37.01 -10.74 -2.35
N MET A 105 -37.77 -11.24 -1.36
CA MET A 105 -38.96 -12.06 -1.60
C MET A 105 -40.07 -11.24 -2.27
N PHE A 106 -40.25 -9.97 -1.90
CA PHE A 106 -41.24 -9.10 -2.55
C PHE A 106 -40.84 -8.77 -3.99
N ILE A 107 -39.56 -8.49 -4.27
CA ILE A 107 -39.05 -8.32 -5.63
C ILE A 107 -39.17 -9.61 -6.43
N GLN A 108 -38.87 -10.77 -5.85
CA GLN A 108 -39.04 -12.07 -6.49
C GLN A 108 -40.52 -12.36 -6.82
N LEU A 109 -41.44 -12.08 -5.91
CA LEU A 109 -42.88 -12.23 -6.13
C LEU A 109 -43.39 -11.27 -7.21
N LEU A 110 -42.91 -10.02 -7.21
CA LEU A 110 -43.23 -9.05 -8.25
C LEU A 110 -42.69 -9.49 -9.61
N LEU A 111 -41.43 -9.94 -9.68
CA LEU A 111 -40.81 -10.45 -10.92
C LEU A 111 -41.51 -11.72 -11.42
N GLN A 112 -41.91 -12.64 -10.54
CA GLN A 112 -42.66 -13.84 -10.92
C GLN A 112 -44.07 -13.49 -11.42
N SER A 113 -44.76 -12.55 -10.77
CA SER A 113 -46.07 -12.06 -11.21
C SER A 113 -45.96 -11.36 -12.57
N PHE A 114 -44.96 -10.50 -12.75
CA PHE A 114 -44.70 -9.81 -14.01
C PHE A 114 -44.33 -10.80 -15.13
N TYR A 115 -43.45 -11.76 -14.84
CA TYR A 115 -43.07 -12.83 -15.76
C TYR A 115 -44.29 -13.64 -16.20
N LYS A 116 -45.19 -14.00 -15.27
CA LYS A 116 -46.41 -14.75 -15.59
C LYS A 116 -47.37 -13.93 -16.46
N ILE A 117 -47.54 -12.64 -16.19
CA ILE A 117 -48.37 -11.73 -17.00
C ILE A 117 -47.79 -11.57 -18.41
N VAL A 118 -46.47 -11.35 -18.50
CA VAL A 118 -45.76 -11.19 -19.77
C VAL A 118 -45.81 -12.48 -20.59
N CYS A 119 -45.54 -13.64 -20.00
CA CYS A 119 -45.60 -14.93 -20.69
C CYS A 119 -47.00 -15.28 -21.21
N ASN A 120 -48.05 -14.99 -20.42
CA ASN A 120 -49.42 -15.27 -20.82
C ASN A 120 -49.87 -14.38 -22.00
N LYS A 121 -49.39 -13.12 -22.01
CA LYS A 121 -49.66 -12.15 -23.08
C LYS A 121 -48.73 -12.31 -24.28
N TRP A 122 -47.54 -12.91 -24.12
CA TRP A 122 -46.58 -13.21 -25.19
C TRP A 122 -47.06 -14.32 -26.16
N ASN A 123 -47.89 -15.24 -25.66
CA ASN A 123 -48.47 -16.31 -26.48
C ASN A 123 -49.68 -15.87 -27.31
N THR A 124 -50.31 -14.74 -26.98
CA THR A 124 -51.52 -14.21 -27.63
C THR A 124 -51.35 -12.82 -28.23
N GLY A 125 -50.20 -12.19 -28.01
CA GLY A 125 -49.94 -10.80 -28.39
C GLY A 125 -49.69 -10.65 -29.89
N ASN A 126 -50.62 -9.94 -30.54
CA ASN A 126 -50.44 -9.36 -31.86
C ASN A 126 -50.62 -7.84 -31.71
N ILE A 127 -49.61 -7.04 -32.05
CA ILE A 127 -49.71 -5.57 -32.02
C ILE A 127 -50.50 -5.04 -33.23
N PHE A 128 -50.61 -5.85 -34.30
CA PHE A 128 -51.32 -5.47 -35.51
C PHE A 128 -52.84 -5.65 -35.32
N ASP A 129 -53.60 -4.57 -35.53
CA ASP A 129 -55.08 -4.58 -35.53
C ASP A 129 -55.60 -5.04 -36.89
N SER A 130 -55.27 -6.28 -37.28
CA SER A 130 -55.78 -6.88 -38.51
C SER A 130 -57.04 -7.69 -38.21
N ARG A 131 -58.13 -7.44 -38.95
CA ARG A 131 -59.34 -8.30 -38.93
C ARG A 131 -59.21 -9.50 -39.88
N SER A 132 -57.98 -9.91 -40.17
CA SER A 132 -57.71 -11.00 -41.09
C SER A 132 -58.05 -12.33 -40.44
N LEU A 133 -58.87 -13.14 -41.11
CA LEU A 133 -59.18 -14.52 -40.70
C LEU A 133 -58.16 -15.53 -41.24
N ASP A 134 -57.17 -15.07 -42.03
CA ASP A 134 -56.15 -15.92 -42.63
C ASP A 134 -55.10 -16.32 -41.57
N PRO A 135 -54.96 -17.62 -41.25
CA PRO A 135 -54.01 -18.10 -40.24
C PRO A 135 -52.54 -17.80 -40.58
N LEU A 136 -52.18 -17.66 -41.86
CA LEU A 136 -50.81 -17.32 -42.28
C LEU A 136 -50.47 -15.86 -42.00
N VAL A 137 -51.45 -14.97 -42.19
CA VAL A 137 -51.31 -13.53 -41.90
C VAL A 137 -51.14 -13.31 -40.41
N ILE A 138 -52.02 -13.93 -39.59
CA ILE A 138 -51.94 -13.86 -38.12
C ILE A 138 -50.58 -14.36 -37.61
N ARG A 139 -50.08 -15.48 -38.14
CA ARG A 139 -48.78 -16.04 -37.72
C ARG A 139 -47.61 -15.11 -38.05
N ARG A 140 -47.64 -14.42 -39.20
CA ARG A 140 -46.60 -13.45 -39.58
C ARG A 140 -46.64 -12.22 -38.69
N GLU A 141 -47.83 -11.73 -38.34
CA GLU A 141 -48.02 -10.58 -37.47
C GLU A 141 -47.56 -10.84 -36.02
N ILE A 142 -47.83 -12.03 -35.48
CA ILE A 142 -47.32 -12.46 -34.16
C ILE A 142 -45.77 -12.55 -34.19
N LEU A 143 -45.19 -13.13 -35.25
CA LEU A 143 -43.73 -13.24 -35.37
C LEU A 143 -43.07 -11.85 -35.46
N SER A 144 -43.66 -10.95 -36.25
CA SER A 144 -43.20 -9.56 -36.38
C SER A 144 -43.31 -8.80 -35.06
N THR A 145 -44.42 -8.97 -34.33
CA THR A 145 -44.64 -8.41 -32.99
C THR A 145 -43.53 -8.84 -32.01
N ARG A 146 -43.19 -10.14 -32.00
CA ARG A 146 -42.12 -10.68 -31.13
C ARG A 146 -40.76 -10.10 -31.47
N LEU A 147 -40.43 -10.01 -32.75
CA LEU A 147 -39.17 -9.43 -33.22
C LEU A 147 -39.08 -7.95 -32.84
N TYR A 148 -40.16 -7.19 -32.98
CA TYR A 148 -40.22 -5.78 -32.58
C TYR A 148 -40.01 -5.58 -31.08
N ILE A 149 -40.63 -6.41 -30.23
CA ILE A 149 -40.44 -6.32 -28.77
C ILE A 149 -38.99 -6.63 -28.38
N VAL A 150 -38.37 -7.65 -28.98
CA VAL A 150 -36.96 -7.97 -28.74
C VAL A 150 -36.05 -6.81 -29.13
N LEU A 151 -36.31 -6.16 -30.26
CA LEU A 151 -35.55 -4.99 -30.70
C LEU A 151 -35.72 -3.77 -29.78
N ILE A 152 -36.93 -3.54 -29.26
CA ILE A 152 -37.14 -2.47 -28.27
C ILE A 152 -36.37 -2.74 -26.98
N ILE A 153 -36.44 -3.98 -26.47
CA ILE A 153 -35.75 -4.36 -25.24
C ILE A 153 -34.23 -4.22 -25.41
N SER A 154 -33.67 -4.68 -26.54
CA SER A 154 -32.23 -4.53 -26.80
C SER A 154 -31.80 -3.07 -26.90
N LEU A 155 -32.64 -2.20 -27.49
CA LEU A 155 -32.37 -0.75 -27.57
C LEU A 155 -32.43 -0.07 -26.20
N ILE A 156 -33.36 -0.48 -25.33
CA ILE A 156 -33.42 -0.02 -23.94
C ILE A 156 -32.18 -0.46 -23.15
N ILE A 157 -31.74 -1.72 -23.31
CA ILE A 157 -30.51 -2.22 -22.65
C ILE A 157 -29.28 -1.43 -23.13
N LEU A 158 -29.18 -1.18 -24.44
CA LEU A 158 -28.04 -0.46 -25.00
C LEU A 158 -27.99 1.00 -24.50
N THR A 159 -29.13 1.71 -24.54
CA THR A 159 -29.21 3.11 -24.09
C THR A 159 -28.97 3.27 -22.59
N THR A 160 -29.49 2.34 -21.78
CA THR A 160 -29.21 2.33 -20.35
C THR A 160 -27.74 2.05 -20.08
N TYR A 161 -27.14 1.05 -20.72
CA TYR A 161 -25.71 0.75 -20.60
C TYR A 161 -24.83 1.95 -20.93
N THR A 162 -25.10 2.65 -22.04
CA THR A 162 -24.34 3.85 -22.43
C THR A 162 -24.55 5.03 -21.49
N SER A 163 -25.71 5.11 -20.81
CA SER A 163 -26.00 6.18 -19.85
C SER A 163 -25.40 5.91 -18.47
N LEU A 164 -25.29 4.62 -18.09
CA LEU A 164 -24.75 4.15 -16.82
C LEU A 164 -23.22 3.99 -16.84
N SER A 165 -22.59 3.99 -18.02
CA SER A 165 -21.14 3.96 -18.11
C SER A 165 -20.57 5.27 -17.53
N ASN A 166 -19.93 5.17 -16.37
CA ASN A 166 -19.24 6.31 -15.77
C ASN A 166 -18.12 6.77 -16.70
N LEU A 167 -18.18 8.02 -17.13
CA LEU A 167 -17.08 8.66 -17.84
C LEU A 167 -15.93 8.90 -16.87
N ILE A 168 -14.73 8.44 -17.23
CA ILE A 168 -13.51 8.76 -16.48
C ILE A 168 -13.19 10.22 -16.77
N GLU A 169 -13.26 11.07 -15.74
CA GLU A 169 -12.88 12.47 -15.84
C GLU A 169 -11.46 12.66 -15.29
N ASN A 170 -10.59 13.28 -16.09
CA ASN A 170 -9.24 13.63 -15.65
C ASN A 170 -9.28 15.00 -14.96
N LYS A 171 -8.99 15.03 -13.66
CA LYS A 171 -8.85 16.28 -12.89
C LYS A 171 -7.38 16.55 -12.62
N THR A 172 -6.96 17.77 -12.92
CA THR A 172 -5.61 18.26 -12.65
C THR A 172 -5.61 19.15 -11.42
N VAL A 173 -4.67 18.91 -10.51
CA VAL A 173 -4.45 19.74 -9.31
C VAL A 173 -3.04 20.31 -9.41
N ILE A 174 -2.92 21.63 -9.47
CA ILE A 174 -1.64 22.33 -9.62
C ILE A 174 -1.04 22.53 -8.22
N SER A 175 0.23 22.14 -8.06
CA SER A 175 1.01 22.35 -6.83
C SER A 175 0.27 21.92 -5.55
N PRO A 176 -0.16 20.64 -5.43
CA PRO A 176 -0.87 20.17 -4.25
C PRO A 176 0.04 20.26 -3.01
N SER A 177 -0.53 20.58 -1.86
CA SER A 177 0.16 20.38 -0.58
C SER A 177 0.34 18.89 -0.30
N GLN A 178 1.32 18.55 0.54
CA GLN A 178 1.63 17.16 0.91
C GLN A 178 0.39 16.38 1.38
N SER A 179 -0.42 16.96 2.27
CA SER A 179 -1.65 16.33 2.77
C SER A 179 -2.71 16.07 1.68
N ILE A 180 -2.78 16.92 0.65
CA ILE A 180 -3.69 16.72 -0.49
C ILE A 180 -3.18 15.55 -1.33
N TYR A 181 -1.88 15.52 -1.61
CA TYR A 181 -1.26 14.41 -2.32
C TYR A 181 -1.48 13.07 -1.60
N GLU A 182 -1.23 13.01 -0.29
CA GLU A 182 -1.40 11.79 0.51
C GLU A 182 -2.86 11.29 0.47
N ASN A 183 -3.84 12.20 0.58
CA ASN A 183 -5.26 11.86 0.46
C ASN A 183 -5.61 11.32 -0.94
N LEU A 184 -5.09 11.96 -1.99
CA LEU A 184 -5.30 11.53 -3.37
C LEU A 184 -4.61 10.19 -3.66
N GLN A 185 -3.41 9.98 -3.13
CA GLN A 185 -2.67 8.73 -3.27
C GLN A 185 -3.43 7.57 -2.59
N GLN A 186 -4.06 7.81 -1.44
CA GLN A 186 -4.89 6.80 -0.77
C GLN A 186 -6.13 6.43 -1.60
N LYS A 187 -6.78 7.41 -2.25
CA LYS A 187 -8.01 7.20 -3.03
C LYS A 187 -7.77 6.69 -4.45
N TYR A 188 -6.67 7.11 -5.08
CA TYR A 188 -6.42 6.94 -6.51
C TYR A 188 -5.04 6.34 -6.82
N ALA A 189 -4.49 5.50 -5.93
CA ALA A 189 -3.13 4.95 -6.03
C ALA A 189 -2.73 4.42 -7.42
N ASN A 190 -3.66 3.81 -8.17
CA ASN A 190 -3.37 3.17 -9.46
C ASN A 190 -3.46 4.13 -10.66
N SER A 191 -4.12 5.28 -10.51
CA SER A 191 -4.39 6.23 -11.60
C SER A 191 -3.81 7.62 -11.34
N LEU A 192 -3.31 7.89 -10.13
CA LEU A 192 -2.70 9.16 -9.79
C LEU A 192 -1.34 9.29 -10.49
N GLN A 193 -1.18 10.40 -11.22
CA GLN A 193 0.07 10.76 -11.87
C GLN A 193 0.53 12.11 -11.32
N CYS A 194 1.71 12.12 -10.69
CA CYS A 194 2.31 13.34 -10.15
C CYS A 194 3.65 13.57 -10.84
N SER A 195 3.65 14.40 -11.87
CA SER A 195 4.88 14.82 -12.55
C SER A 195 5.58 15.93 -11.78
N CYS A 196 6.90 15.88 -11.73
CA CYS A 196 7.70 16.92 -11.09
C CYS A 196 7.74 18.19 -11.95
N THR A 197 7.63 19.36 -11.31
CA THR A 197 7.87 20.65 -11.98
C THR A 197 9.36 20.87 -12.27
N LYS A 198 10.24 20.32 -11.42
CA LYS A 198 11.69 20.26 -11.60
C LYS A 198 12.14 18.81 -11.64
N ILE A 199 12.76 18.40 -12.74
CA ILE A 199 13.17 17.01 -12.98
C ILE A 199 14.50 16.69 -12.27
N SER A 200 15.29 17.71 -11.92
CA SER A 200 16.56 17.57 -11.23
C SER A 200 16.64 18.48 -10.00
N ILE A 201 17.16 17.93 -8.92
CA ILE A 201 17.40 18.65 -7.66
C ILE A 201 18.80 18.24 -7.15
N PRO A 202 19.69 19.20 -6.82
CA PRO A 202 20.99 18.88 -6.25
C PRO A 202 20.86 18.27 -4.86
N TYR A 203 21.61 17.21 -4.55
CA TYR A 203 21.54 16.55 -3.25
C TYR A 203 21.85 17.52 -2.09
N GLY A 204 22.77 18.47 -2.27
CA GLY A 204 23.11 19.46 -1.24
C GLY A 204 21.96 20.39 -0.84
N SER A 205 20.84 20.40 -1.58
CA SER A 205 19.65 21.18 -1.20
C SER A 205 18.76 20.50 -0.15
N PHE A 206 18.90 19.20 0.05
CA PHE A 206 18.06 18.43 0.97
C PHE A 206 18.81 17.38 1.81
N VAL A 207 20.07 17.07 1.47
CA VAL A 207 20.97 16.22 2.25
C VAL A 207 22.07 17.08 2.86
N LYS A 208 22.38 16.83 4.13
CA LYS A 208 23.49 17.49 4.83
C LYS A 208 24.47 16.45 5.37
N ILE A 209 25.69 16.48 4.86
CA ILE A 209 26.80 15.63 5.33
C ILE A 209 27.69 16.47 6.24
N VAL A 210 28.04 15.93 7.42
CA VAL A 210 28.95 16.57 8.38
C VAL A 210 30.08 15.60 8.70
N PRO A 211 31.28 15.76 8.12
CA PRO A 211 32.38 14.85 8.36
C PRO A 211 32.96 15.07 9.75
N LEU A 212 33.35 13.98 10.41
CA LEU A 212 34.04 14.00 11.69
C LEU A 212 35.45 13.44 11.49
N PHE A 213 36.45 14.30 11.61
CA PHE A 213 37.85 13.89 11.52
C PHE A 213 38.38 13.44 12.89
N HIS A 214 39.43 12.62 12.88
CA HIS A 214 40.07 12.18 14.10
C HIS A 214 40.66 13.38 14.87
N GLN A 215 40.57 13.36 16.21
CA GLN A 215 40.98 14.46 17.09
C GLN A 215 42.45 14.90 16.90
N VAL A 216 43.31 13.99 16.44
CA VAL A 216 44.71 14.30 16.10
C VAL A 216 44.82 15.40 15.03
N CYS A 217 43.86 15.47 14.11
CA CYS A 217 43.83 16.44 13.01
C CYS A 217 43.46 17.86 13.45
N SER A 218 43.07 18.03 14.71
CA SER A 218 42.85 19.34 15.35
C SER A 218 43.71 19.51 16.61
N SER A 219 44.71 18.65 16.82
CA SER A 219 45.59 18.70 17.99
C SER A 219 46.82 19.57 17.74
N ASP A 220 47.42 20.06 18.83
CA ASP A 220 48.67 20.83 18.75
C ASP A 220 49.85 20.01 18.18
N PHE A 221 49.78 18.67 18.22
CA PHE A 221 50.84 17.78 17.75
C PHE A 221 51.10 17.86 16.24
N ILE A 222 50.09 18.24 15.46
CA ILE A 222 50.25 18.45 14.01
C ILE A 222 50.62 19.90 13.66
N SER A 223 50.72 20.78 14.65
CA SER A 223 51.12 22.18 14.43
C SER A 223 52.59 22.25 14.01
N GLN A 224 52.91 23.21 13.13
CA GLN A 224 54.30 23.44 12.74
C GLN A 224 55.16 23.85 13.94
N GLN A 225 54.57 24.56 14.92
CA GLN A 225 55.26 24.96 16.14
C GLN A 225 55.72 23.75 16.96
N TRP A 226 54.82 22.78 17.19
CA TRP A 226 55.16 21.55 17.90
C TRP A 226 56.24 20.76 17.15
N ILE A 227 56.04 20.53 15.85
CA ILE A 227 56.96 19.78 14.99
C ILE A 227 58.36 20.42 15.02
N ASN A 228 58.45 21.75 14.96
CA ASN A 228 59.73 22.46 15.03
C ASN A 228 60.37 22.37 16.42
N SER A 229 59.56 22.40 17.48
CA SER A 229 60.07 22.34 18.86
C SER A 229 60.76 21.01 19.20
N ILE A 230 60.33 19.92 18.57
CA ILE A 230 60.90 18.59 18.75
C ILE A 230 61.99 18.26 17.71
N PHE A 231 62.09 19.04 16.64
CA PHE A 231 63.10 18.87 15.61
C PHE A 231 64.46 19.44 16.09
N GLN A 232 65.50 18.60 16.11
CA GLN A 232 66.86 19.03 16.41
C GLN A 232 67.77 18.86 15.18
N THR A 233 68.33 19.96 14.70
CA THR A 233 69.40 19.93 13.70
C THR A 233 70.67 19.36 14.35
N ASN A 234 71.24 18.29 13.78
CA ASN A 234 72.45 17.55 14.23
C ASN A 234 72.26 16.44 15.28
N SER A 235 71.04 15.96 15.50
CA SER A 235 70.76 14.78 16.34
C SER A 235 71.50 13.50 15.88
N THR A 236 71.74 13.38 14.57
CA THR A 236 72.44 12.24 13.94
C THR A 236 73.92 12.13 14.27
N PHE A 237 74.57 13.19 14.79
CA PHE A 237 75.99 13.13 15.15
C PHE A 237 76.23 12.38 16.47
N ILE A 238 75.23 12.28 17.34
CA ILE A 238 75.39 11.69 18.68
C ILE A 238 74.72 10.32 18.77
N TRP A 239 73.53 10.10 18.19
CA TRP A 239 72.85 8.78 18.19
C TRP A 239 72.00 8.55 16.92
N PRO A 240 72.28 7.51 16.10
CA PRO A 240 71.48 7.13 14.92
C PRO A 240 70.01 6.77 15.21
N ILE A 241 69.62 6.66 16.48
CA ILE A 241 68.28 6.26 16.96
C ILE A 241 67.63 7.39 17.77
N ASP A 242 68.01 8.66 17.53
CA ASP A 242 67.34 9.78 18.21
C ASP A 242 65.87 9.86 17.76
N VAL A 243 64.99 9.37 18.63
CA VAL A 243 63.55 9.29 18.45
C VAL A 243 62.94 10.64 18.11
N ARG A 244 63.56 11.77 18.46
CA ARG A 244 63.04 13.12 18.16
C ARG A 244 63.04 13.42 16.68
N THR A 245 64.06 12.95 15.96
CA THR A 245 64.13 13.09 14.49
C THR A 245 63.02 12.27 13.84
N SER A 246 62.87 11.00 14.23
CA SER A 246 61.81 10.11 13.73
C SER A 246 60.42 10.58 14.11
N LEU A 247 60.24 11.13 15.32
CA LEU A 247 58.96 11.63 15.83
C LEU A 247 58.52 12.90 15.10
N SER A 248 59.45 13.81 14.80
CA SER A 248 59.15 14.99 13.98
C SER A 248 58.67 14.61 12.57
N ALA A 249 59.31 13.62 11.94
CA ALA A 249 58.89 13.09 10.64
C ALA A 249 57.52 12.38 10.71
N MET A 250 57.25 11.61 11.77
CA MET A 250 55.94 10.99 12.00
C MET A 250 54.83 12.03 12.16
N TRP A 251 55.04 13.09 12.94
CA TRP A 251 54.04 14.15 13.09
C TRP A 251 53.82 14.95 11.80
N GLN A 252 54.86 15.16 11.00
CA GLN A 252 54.72 15.73 9.65
C GLN A 252 53.88 14.83 8.73
N LEU A 253 54.09 13.51 8.78
CA LEU A 253 53.29 12.54 8.03
C LEU A 253 51.82 12.59 8.46
N ILE A 254 51.55 12.58 9.76
CA ILE A 254 50.18 12.67 10.30
C ILE A 254 49.52 13.99 9.89
N ARG A 255 50.25 15.12 9.98
CA ARG A 255 49.74 16.42 9.51
C ARG A 255 49.35 16.37 8.04
N THR A 256 50.21 15.80 7.20
CA THR A 256 49.98 15.69 5.76
C THR A 256 48.79 14.78 5.47
N PHE A 257 48.68 13.66 6.18
CA PHE A 257 47.55 12.76 6.09
C PHE A 257 46.24 13.46 6.48
N CYS A 258 46.21 14.15 7.63
CA CYS A 258 45.05 14.94 8.07
C CYS A 258 44.62 15.98 7.03
N GLN A 259 45.57 16.77 6.50
CA GLN A 259 45.27 17.77 5.49
C GLN A 259 44.72 17.12 4.20
N SER A 260 45.33 16.01 3.78
CA SER A 260 44.89 15.27 2.60
C SER A 260 43.47 14.72 2.80
N SER A 261 43.20 14.07 3.94
CA SER A 261 41.87 13.54 4.27
C SER A 261 40.82 14.65 4.31
N ILE A 262 41.13 15.81 4.90
CA ILE A 262 40.21 16.96 4.94
C ILE A 262 39.92 17.45 3.52
N ASN A 263 40.95 17.64 2.69
CA ASN A 263 40.80 18.13 1.32
C ASN A 263 39.98 17.13 0.47
N ILE A 264 40.36 15.85 0.47
CA ILE A 264 39.66 14.79 -0.28
C ILE A 264 38.19 14.72 0.14
N THR A 265 37.92 14.77 1.44
CA THR A 265 36.54 14.72 1.96
C THR A 265 35.76 15.96 1.53
N THR A 266 36.36 17.15 1.63
CA THR A 266 35.71 18.42 1.24
C THR A 266 35.41 18.43 -0.27
N ASP A 267 36.35 17.98 -1.10
CA ASP A 267 36.17 17.91 -2.55
C ASP A 267 35.10 16.90 -2.93
N ALA A 268 35.10 15.73 -2.29
CA ALA A 268 34.06 14.72 -2.50
C ALA A 268 32.69 15.25 -2.06
N MET A 269 32.60 15.96 -0.94
CA MET A 269 31.35 16.56 -0.46
C MET A 269 30.83 17.59 -1.46
N ASN A 270 31.70 18.48 -1.96
CA ASN A 270 31.32 19.44 -2.99
C ASN A 270 30.80 18.75 -4.26
N GLN A 271 31.37 17.60 -4.64
CA GLN A 271 30.88 16.80 -5.77
C GLN A 271 29.52 16.17 -5.47
N PHE A 272 29.34 15.59 -4.28
CA PHE A 272 28.07 15.03 -3.85
C PHE A 272 26.96 16.09 -3.81
N ASP A 273 27.23 17.26 -3.22
CA ASP A 273 26.25 18.33 -3.08
C ASP A 273 25.76 18.85 -4.43
N ASN A 274 26.65 18.89 -5.42
CA ASN A 274 26.33 19.28 -6.80
C ASN A 274 25.75 18.13 -7.65
N SER A 275 25.84 16.88 -7.18
CA SER A 275 25.25 15.75 -7.87
C SER A 275 23.72 15.85 -7.84
N LEU A 276 23.07 15.37 -8.90
CA LEU A 276 21.65 15.60 -9.13
C LEU A 276 20.84 14.34 -8.85
N LEU A 277 19.78 14.47 -8.05
CA LEU A 277 18.68 13.53 -8.04
C LEU A 277 17.78 13.83 -9.25
N ILE A 278 17.70 12.90 -10.20
CA ILE A 278 16.90 13.02 -11.42
C ILE A 278 15.65 12.14 -11.29
N ASN A 279 14.47 12.75 -11.41
CA ASN A 279 13.21 12.02 -11.47
C ASN A 279 12.11 12.85 -12.16
N THR A 280 11.32 12.20 -13.02
CA THR A 280 10.20 12.84 -13.73
C THR A 280 8.90 12.82 -12.95
N MET A 281 8.77 11.91 -11.98
CA MET A 281 7.57 11.71 -11.17
C MET A 281 7.86 11.99 -9.69
N LEU A 282 6.84 12.17 -8.88
CA LEU A 282 7.02 12.24 -7.44
C LEU A 282 7.53 10.89 -6.92
N LEU A 283 8.54 10.92 -6.05
CA LEU A 283 9.07 9.74 -5.37
C LEU A 283 8.29 9.50 -4.08
N THR A 284 8.07 8.22 -3.74
CA THR A 284 7.65 7.86 -2.38
C THR A 284 8.81 8.09 -1.41
N GLU A 285 8.49 8.26 -0.13
CA GLU A 285 9.48 8.42 0.94
C GLU A 285 10.50 7.26 0.94
N GLU A 286 10.02 6.01 0.92
CA GLU A 286 10.87 4.82 0.85
C GLU A 286 11.83 4.83 -0.35
N LEU A 287 11.35 5.26 -1.52
CA LEU A 287 12.17 5.28 -2.74
C LEU A 287 13.18 6.43 -2.72
N LEU A 288 12.81 7.58 -2.13
CA LEU A 288 13.71 8.69 -1.91
C LEU A 288 14.84 8.28 -0.96
N GLU A 289 14.51 7.67 0.18
CA GLU A 289 15.48 7.18 1.16
C GLU A 289 16.43 6.15 0.52
N ALA A 290 15.89 5.18 -0.22
CA ALA A 290 16.70 4.18 -0.90
C ALA A 290 17.67 4.81 -1.93
N LYS A 291 17.21 5.80 -2.70
CA LYS A 291 18.07 6.52 -3.66
C LYS A 291 19.16 7.33 -2.96
N VAL A 292 18.81 8.04 -1.88
CA VAL A 292 19.78 8.80 -1.08
C VAL A 292 20.82 7.88 -0.47
N GLN A 293 20.40 6.76 0.12
CA GLN A 293 21.31 5.80 0.74
C GLN A 293 22.26 5.17 -0.28
N ALA A 294 21.77 4.82 -1.47
CA ALA A 294 22.61 4.34 -2.56
C ALA A 294 23.63 5.40 -3.02
N ALA A 295 23.21 6.66 -3.16
CA ALA A 295 24.11 7.76 -3.51
C ALA A 295 25.18 8.00 -2.43
N LEU A 296 24.79 7.94 -1.15
CA LEU A 296 25.72 8.05 -0.02
C LEU A 296 26.72 6.89 0.01
N TYR A 297 26.29 5.66 -0.29
CA TYR A 297 27.21 4.52 -0.35
C TYR A 297 28.26 4.70 -1.45
N LEU A 298 27.85 5.15 -2.65
CA LEU A 298 28.77 5.45 -3.74
C LEU A 298 29.77 6.55 -3.36
N PHE A 299 29.28 7.62 -2.72
CA PHE A 299 30.11 8.70 -2.17
C PHE A 299 31.16 8.18 -1.19
N LEU A 300 30.76 7.34 -0.21
CA LEU A 300 31.67 6.77 0.77
C LEU A 300 32.73 5.88 0.12
N MET A 301 32.34 5.07 -0.87
CA MET A 301 33.29 4.23 -1.61
C MET A 301 34.31 5.07 -2.37
N GLU A 302 33.91 6.19 -2.98
CA GLU A 302 34.85 7.10 -3.66
C GLU A 302 35.87 7.72 -2.71
N VAL A 303 35.43 8.12 -1.51
CA VAL A 303 36.31 8.68 -0.47
C VAL A 303 37.28 7.63 0.09
N LEU A 304 36.86 6.37 0.21
CA LEU A 304 37.71 5.29 0.76
C LEU A 304 38.71 4.71 -0.25
N LEU A 305 38.48 4.88 -1.56
CA LEU A 305 39.32 4.32 -2.62
C LEU A 305 40.37 5.29 -3.17
N LYS A 306 40.34 6.56 -2.76
CA LYS A 306 41.34 7.59 -3.12
C LYS A 306 42.36 7.79 -2.00
#